data_AF-A0A401T9I3-F1
#
_entry.id   AF-A0A401T9I3-F1
#
_cell.length_a   1.000
_cell.length_b   1.000
_cell.length_c   1.000
_cell.angle_alpha   90.00
_cell.angle_beta   90.00
_cell.angle_gamma   90.00
#
_symmetry.space_group_name_H-M   'P 1'
#
loop_
_entity.id
_entity.type
_entity.pdbx_description
1 polymer ?
#
loop_
_entity_poly.entity_id
_entity_poly.type
_entity_poly.pdbx_seq_one_letter_code
_entity_poly.pdbx_strand_id
1 'polypeptide(L)'
;MSCNLILLLERISRCRQIYEDANRSLRNCEEKEERLIFLESWRDFETEFGTESSQERVRKLMPGRVKKRRKLQAEDGTDAGWEEYYDYIFPEDAANQPNLKLLAMAKLWKKQLHDEKEPEDNPDKDADENETES
;
A
#
# COMPACT_ATOMS: atom_id res chain seq x y z
N MET A 1 -34.56 -2.98 -26.18
CA MET A 1 -33.10 -2.94 -25.92
C MET A 1 -32.76 -2.51 -24.48
N SER A 2 -33.58 -1.68 -23.82
CA SER A 2 -33.30 -1.23 -22.44
C SER A 2 -33.36 -2.31 -21.35
N CYS A 3 -34.18 -3.36 -21.48
CA CYS A 3 -34.25 -4.43 -20.46
C CYS A 3 -32.95 -5.24 -20.32
N ASN A 4 -32.21 -5.49 -21.41
CA ASN A 4 -30.96 -6.26 -21.34
C ASN A 4 -29.85 -5.50 -20.62
N LEU A 5 -29.82 -4.17 -20.76
CA LEU A 5 -28.84 -3.33 -20.07
C LEU A 5 -29.13 -3.24 -18.57
N ILE A 6 -30.41 -3.14 -18.18
CA ILE A 6 -30.83 -3.10 -16.77
C ILE A 6 -30.50 -4.42 -16.06
N LEU A 7 -30.81 -5.56 -16.69
CA LEU A 7 -30.50 -6.89 -16.14
C LEU A 7 -28.98 -7.12 -15.99
N LEU A 8 -28.18 -6.60 -16.92
CA LEU A 8 -26.72 -6.70 -16.82
C LEU A 8 -26.18 -5.91 -15.63
N LEU A 9 -26.65 -4.68 -15.42
CA LEU A 9 -26.25 -3.85 -14.29
C LEU A 9 -26.62 -4.47 -12.94
N GLU A 10 -27.81 -5.06 -12.84
CA GLU A 10 -28.26 -5.76 -11.64
C GLU A 10 -27.36 -6.98 -11.33
N ARG A 11 -27.03 -7.77 -12.35
CA ARG A 11 -26.12 -8.93 -12.21
C ARG A 11 -24.72 -8.51 -11.76
N ILE A 12 -24.16 -7.47 -12.36
CA ILE A 12 -22.83 -6.95 -11.98
C ILE A 12 -22.86 -6.48 -10.52
N SER A 13 -23.93 -5.80 -10.10
CA SER A 13 -24.08 -5.31 -8.72
C SER A 13 -24.16 -6.46 -7.72
N ARG A 14 -24.88 -7.53 -8.07
CA ARG A 14 -24.95 -8.74 -7.25
C ARG A 14 -23.63 -9.49 -7.18
N CYS A 15 -22.88 -9.58 -8.28
CA CYS A 15 -21.53 -10.15 -8.28
C CYS A 15 -20.59 -9.36 -7.35
N ARG A 16 -20.66 -8.01 -7.36
CA ARG A 16 -19.87 -7.18 -6.44
C ARG A 16 -20.17 -7.47 -4.98
N GLN A 17 -21.44 -7.64 -4.63
CA GLN A 17 -21.83 -8.00 -3.25
C GLN A 17 -21.21 -9.34 -2.83
N ILE A 18 -21.24 -10.34 -3.70
CA ILE A 18 -20.62 -11.64 -3.44
C ILE A 18 -19.12 -11.50 -3.22
N TYR A 19 -18.43 -10.72 -4.05
CA TYR A 19 -17.00 -10.45 -3.86
C TYR A 19 -16.70 -9.72 -2.54
N GLU A 20 -17.52 -8.75 -2.17
CA GLU A 20 -17.38 -8.01 -0.92
C GLU A 20 -17.58 -8.91 0.32
N ASP A 21 -18.59 -9.78 0.28
CA ASP A 21 -18.89 -10.72 1.36
C ASP A 21 -17.79 -11.79 1.49
N ALA A 22 -17.31 -12.33 0.37
CA ALA A 22 -16.21 -13.27 0.35
C ALA A 22 -14.88 -12.64 0.80
N ASN A 23 -14.58 -11.40 0.40
CA ASN A 23 -13.41 -10.70 0.92
C ASN A 23 -13.49 -10.51 2.44
N ARG A 24 -14.70 -10.27 2.97
CA ARG A 24 -14.92 -10.13 4.42
C ARG A 24 -14.69 -11.44 5.16
N SER A 25 -15.11 -12.58 4.61
CA SER A 25 -14.90 -13.90 5.23
C SER A 25 -13.43 -14.32 5.21
N LEU A 26 -12.70 -14.00 4.14
CA LEU A 26 -11.26 -14.33 3.99
C LEU A 26 -10.33 -13.48 4.88
N ARG A 27 -10.85 -12.49 5.62
CA ARG A 27 -10.03 -11.61 6.48
C ARG A 27 -9.23 -12.34 7.54
N ASN A 28 -9.80 -13.42 8.08
CA ASN A 28 -9.19 -14.19 9.18
C ASN A 28 -8.53 -15.48 8.71
N CYS A 29 -8.44 -15.72 7.39
CA CYS A 29 -7.78 -16.90 6.85
C CYS A 29 -6.26 -16.76 7.02
N GLU A 30 -5.62 -17.82 7.52
CA GLU A 30 -4.15 -17.86 7.64
C GLU A 30 -3.47 -17.93 6.27
N GLU A 31 -4.15 -18.52 5.29
CA GLU A 31 -3.67 -18.66 3.92
C GLU A 31 -3.83 -17.36 3.12
N LYS A 32 -2.83 -16.50 3.26
CA LYS A 32 -2.79 -15.18 2.60
C LYS A 32 -2.69 -15.26 1.08
N GLU A 33 -2.13 -16.35 0.56
CA GLU A 33 -2.01 -16.59 -0.88
C GLU A 33 -3.37 -16.82 -1.53
N GLU A 34 -4.25 -17.61 -0.90
CA GLU A 34 -5.62 -17.82 -1.39
C GLU A 34 -6.39 -16.51 -1.47
N ARG A 35 -6.26 -15.66 -0.44
CA ARG A 35 -6.89 -14.34 -0.43
C ARG A 35 -6.33 -13.42 -1.52
N LEU A 36 -5.03 -13.49 -1.81
CA LEU A 36 -4.43 -12.75 -2.92
C LEU A 36 -5.02 -13.19 -4.27
N ILE A 37 -5.04 -14.51 -4.54
CA ILE A 37 -5.60 -15.07 -5.78
C ILE A 37 -7.05 -14.63 -5.97
N PHE A 38 -7.83 -14.65 -4.88
CA PHE A 38 -9.21 -14.16 -4.89
C PHE A 38 -9.31 -12.67 -5.26
N LEU A 39 -8.48 -11.80 -4.67
CA LEU A 39 -8.47 -10.37 -4.99
C LEU A 39 -8.02 -10.08 -6.43
N GLU A 40 -7.13 -10.89 -6.99
CA GLU A 40 -6.75 -10.80 -8.40
C GLU A 40 -7.93 -11.10 -9.32
N SER A 41 -8.70 -12.16 -9.02
CA SER A 41 -9.94 -12.47 -9.75
C SER A 41 -10.97 -11.33 -9.67
N TRP A 42 -11.12 -10.71 -8.49
CA TRP A 42 -12.01 -9.54 -8.35
C TRP A 42 -11.49 -8.32 -9.13
N ARG A 43 -10.18 -8.07 -9.13
CA ARG A 43 -9.57 -7.00 -9.94
C ARG A 43 -9.86 -7.20 -11.42
N ASP A 44 -9.71 -8.42 -11.91
CA ASP A 44 -9.94 -8.75 -13.32
C ASP A 44 -11.42 -8.57 -13.68
N PHE A 45 -12.34 -8.98 -12.79
CA PHE A 45 -13.76 -8.68 -12.92
C PHE A 45 -14.07 -7.17 -13.02
N GLU A 46 -13.47 -6.33 -12.18
CA GLU A 46 -13.67 -4.86 -12.28
C GLU A 46 -12.95 -4.23 -13.48
N THR A 47 -11.94 -4.90 -14.03
CA THR A 47 -11.29 -4.47 -15.27
C THR A 47 -12.23 -4.66 -16.47
N GLU A 48 -13.01 -5.74 -16.48
CA GLU A 48 -13.95 -6.06 -17.55
C GLU A 48 -15.31 -5.33 -17.42
N PHE A 49 -15.87 -5.26 -16.20
CA PHE A 49 -17.25 -4.79 -15.96
C PHE A 49 -17.36 -3.56 -15.05
N GLY A 50 -16.22 -3.05 -14.58
CA GLY A 50 -16.12 -1.97 -13.60
C GLY A 50 -16.00 -0.57 -14.19
N THR A 51 -16.04 0.40 -13.28
CA THR A 51 -15.67 1.79 -13.56
C THR A 51 -14.30 2.06 -12.94
N GLU A 52 -13.65 3.17 -13.30
CA GLU A 52 -12.37 3.56 -12.68
C GLU A 52 -12.46 3.63 -11.15
N SER A 53 -13.59 4.10 -10.62
CA SER A 53 -13.86 4.15 -9.18
C SER A 53 -13.88 2.75 -8.54
N SER A 54 -14.56 1.77 -9.16
CA SER A 54 -14.61 0.42 -8.62
C SER A 54 -13.27 -0.31 -8.73
N GLN A 55 -12.53 -0.08 -9.82
CA GLN A 55 -11.17 -0.59 -10.00
C GLN A 55 -10.21 -0.03 -8.94
N GLU A 56 -10.25 1.29 -8.71
CA GLU A 56 -9.42 1.95 -7.71
C GLU A 56 -9.72 1.44 -6.30
N ARG A 57 -10.99 1.14 -6.00
CA ARG A 57 -11.39 0.52 -4.74
C ARG A 57 -10.75 -0.85 -4.56
N VAL A 58 -10.75 -1.71 -5.58
CA VAL A 58 -10.12 -3.04 -5.50
C VAL A 58 -8.59 -2.94 -5.44
N ARG A 59 -7.98 -2.01 -6.18
CA ARG A 59 -6.53 -1.75 -6.11
C ARG A 59 -6.07 -1.41 -4.70
N LYS A 60 -6.86 -0.62 -3.96
CA LYS A 60 -6.58 -0.27 -2.56
C LYS A 60 -6.70 -1.44 -1.58
N LEU A 61 -7.30 -2.56 -1.98
CA LEU A 61 -7.38 -3.79 -1.18
C LEU A 61 -6.21 -4.74 -1.41
N MET A 62 -5.46 -4.56 -2.51
CA MET A 62 -4.37 -5.47 -2.88
C MET A 62 -3.25 -5.46 -1.82
N PRO A 63 -2.72 -6.64 -1.44
CA PRO A 63 -1.66 -6.72 -0.45
C PRO A 63 -0.30 -6.32 -1.03
N GLY A 64 0.57 -5.80 -0.16
CA GLY A 64 2.00 -5.66 -0.47
C GLY A 64 2.75 -6.98 -0.25
N ARG A 65 3.69 -7.32 -1.14
CA ARG A 65 4.57 -8.48 -0.99
C ARG A 65 5.85 -8.12 -0.27
N VAL A 66 6.21 -8.87 0.77
CA VAL A 66 7.41 -8.64 1.60
C VAL A 66 8.21 -9.92 1.72
N LYS A 67 9.54 -9.84 1.70
CA LYS A 67 10.43 -10.98 1.98
C LYS A 67 10.71 -11.07 3.47
N LYS A 68 10.50 -12.24 4.06
CA LYS A 68 10.81 -12.53 5.46
C LYS A 68 11.78 -13.70 5.57
N ARG A 69 12.45 -13.79 6.73
CA ARG A 69 13.41 -14.85 7.06
C ARG A 69 12.96 -15.53 8.35
N ARG A 70 12.77 -16.85 8.34
CA ARG A 70 12.48 -17.66 9.54
C ARG A 70 13.68 -18.56 9.83
N LYS A 71 14.00 -18.75 11.11
CA LYS A 71 14.98 -19.78 11.51
C LYS A 71 14.37 -21.16 11.33
N LEU A 72 15.11 -22.06 10.70
CA LEU A 72 14.79 -23.48 10.65
C LEU A 72 15.49 -24.15 11.83
N GLN A 73 14.74 -24.94 12.59
CA GLN A 73 15.32 -25.85 13.58
C GLN A 73 15.24 -27.26 13.01
N ALA A 74 16.34 -28.01 13.10
CA ALA A 74 16.34 -29.44 12.80
C ALA A 74 15.61 -30.22 13.91
N GLU A 75 15.22 -31.47 13.65
CA GLU A 75 14.50 -32.32 14.62
C GLU A 75 15.29 -32.57 15.92
N ASP A 76 16.61 -32.39 15.87
CA ASP A 76 17.52 -32.47 17.02
C ASP A 76 17.66 -31.15 17.79
N GLY A 77 16.92 -30.11 17.40
CA GLY A 77 16.95 -28.77 17.99
C GLY A 77 18.17 -27.93 17.58
N THR A 78 19.00 -28.39 16.64
CA THR A 78 20.14 -27.62 16.14
C THR A 78 19.72 -26.57 15.10
N ASP A 79 20.48 -25.49 15.00
CA ASP A 79 20.18 -24.36 14.11
C ASP A 79 20.43 -24.80 12.66
N ALA A 80 19.36 -25.07 11.90
CA ALA A 80 19.40 -25.61 10.54
C ALA A 80 19.46 -24.51 9.47
N GLY A 81 19.58 -23.25 9.87
CA GLY A 81 19.76 -22.10 8.98
C GLY A 81 18.52 -21.21 8.85
N TRP A 82 18.47 -20.43 7.77
CA TRP A 82 17.41 -19.44 7.51
C TRP A 82 16.66 -19.79 6.24
N GLU A 83 15.33 -19.80 6.31
CA GLU A 83 14.46 -19.92 5.15
C GLU A 83 13.89 -18.55 4.76
N GLU A 84 14.06 -18.17 3.50
CA GLU A 84 13.41 -17.01 2.91
C GLU A 84 12.01 -17.38 2.45
N TYR A 85 11.00 -16.65 2.93
CA TYR A 85 9.61 -16.83 2.51
C TYR A 85 8.98 -15.48 2.14
N TYR A 86 8.05 -15.51 1.20
CA TYR A 86 7.23 -14.36 0.89
C TYR A 86 6.06 -14.29 1.85
N ASP A 87 5.77 -13.10 2.35
CA ASP A 87 4.59 -12.81 3.14
C ASP A 87 3.83 -11.66 2.48
N TYR A 88 2.52 -11.68 2.63
CA TYR A 88 1.62 -10.68 2.08
C TYR A 88 1.05 -9.85 3.24
N ILE A 89 1.08 -8.53 3.09
CA ILE A 89 0.54 -7.61 4.09
C ILE A 89 -0.65 -6.90 3.44
N PHE A 90 -1.86 -7.22 3.93
CA PHE A 90 -3.06 -6.53 3.49
C PHE A 90 -3.13 -5.14 4.14
N PRO A 91 -3.68 -4.14 3.44
CA PRO A 91 -3.75 -2.77 3.94
C PRO A 91 -4.57 -2.66 5.23
N GLU A 92 -5.59 -3.51 5.42
CA GLU A 92 -6.36 -3.61 6.67
C GLU A 92 -5.50 -4.12 7.84
N ASP A 93 -4.61 -5.10 7.59
CA ASP A 93 -3.72 -5.65 8.62
C ASP A 93 -2.61 -4.65 9.00
N ALA A 94 -2.11 -3.90 8.01
CA ALA A 94 -1.14 -2.83 8.25
C ALA A 94 -1.73 -1.71 9.12
N ALA A 95 -3.01 -1.38 8.94
CA ALA A 95 -3.70 -0.39 9.76
C ALA A 95 -3.83 -0.82 11.24
N ASN A 96 -3.89 -2.13 11.48
CA ASN A 96 -3.97 -2.76 12.80
C ASN A 96 -2.62 -2.92 13.51
N GLN A 97 -1.48 -2.57 12.87
CA GLN A 97 -0.16 -2.55 13.50
C GLN A 97 0.27 -1.12 13.91
N PRO A 98 0.01 -0.67 15.16
CA PRO A 98 0.27 0.71 15.58
C PRO A 98 1.77 1.08 15.57
N ASN A 99 2.67 0.10 15.73
CA ASN A 99 4.11 0.32 15.83
C ASN A 99 4.72 0.96 14.56
N LEU A 100 4.13 0.70 13.38
CA LEU A 100 4.60 1.26 12.12
C LEU A 100 4.26 2.76 11.99
N LYS A 101 3.13 3.19 12.53
CA LYS A 101 2.70 4.61 12.50
C LYS A 101 3.61 5.48 13.37
N LEU A 102 4.04 4.97 14.52
CA LEU A 102 4.94 5.69 15.43
C LEU A 102 6.30 5.98 14.77
N LEU A 103 6.89 4.99 14.10
CA LEU A 103 8.16 5.15 13.38
C LEU A 103 8.03 6.11 12.19
N ALA A 104 6.90 6.09 11.48
CA ALA A 104 6.64 7.04 10.40
C ALA A 104 6.56 8.48 10.92
N MET A 105 5.89 8.72 12.05
CA MET A 105 5.81 10.03 12.69
C MET A 105 7.16 10.50 13.21
N ALA A 106 7.96 9.61 13.80
CA ALA A 106 9.33 9.93 14.22
C ALA A 106 10.22 10.34 13.04
N LYS A 107 10.09 9.68 11.89
CA LYS A 107 10.80 10.06 10.64
C LYS A 107 10.36 11.44 10.15
N LEU A 108 9.07 11.75 10.22
CA LEU A 108 8.52 13.04 9.81
C LEU A 108 9.01 14.18 10.72
N TRP A 109 9.03 13.96 12.03
CA TRP A 109 9.55 14.92 13.01
C TRP A 109 11.05 15.18 12.82
N LYS A 110 11.84 14.12 12.56
CA LYS A 110 13.27 14.27 12.24
C LYS A 110 13.49 15.08 10.96
N LYS A 111 12.61 14.95 9.96
CA LYS A 111 12.67 15.75 8.73
C LYS A 111 12.34 17.23 9.01
N GLN A 112 11.30 17.51 9.79
CA GLN A 112 10.95 18.88 10.19
C GLN A 112 12.09 19.58 10.95
N LEU A 113 12.77 18.87 11.86
CA LEU A 113 13.96 19.38 12.55
C LEU A 113 15.16 19.66 11.63
N HIS A 114 15.19 19.06 10.44
CA HIS A 114 16.22 19.27 9.44
C HIS A 114 15.88 20.45 8.53
N ASP A 115 14.60 20.58 8.16
CA ASP A 115 14.08 21.69 7.34
C ASP A 115 14.07 23.03 8.13
N GLU A 116 13.91 23.01 9.46
CA GLU A 116 14.05 24.21 10.33
C GLU A 116 15.51 24.69 10.52
N LYS A 117 16.51 23.94 10.05
CA LYS A 117 17.94 24.24 10.27
C LYS A 117 18.69 24.80 9.05
N GLU A 118 18.02 25.05 7.92
CA GLU A 118 18.63 25.81 6.82
C GLU A 118 18.35 27.31 7.00
N PRO A 119 19.33 28.14 7.40
CA PRO A 119 19.26 29.57 7.15
C PRO A 119 19.43 29.82 5.65
N GLU A 120 18.53 30.61 5.07
CA GLU A 120 18.67 31.16 3.72
C GLU A 120 19.97 31.99 3.63
N ASP A 121 20.92 31.54 2.82
CA ASP A 121 22.05 32.36 2.37
C ASP A 121 21.80 32.69 0.90
N ASN A 122 21.23 33.87 0.68
CA ASN A 122 20.78 34.39 -0.60
C ASN A 122 21.99 34.88 -1.43
N PRO A 123 22.21 34.41 -2.66
CA PRO A 123 23.31 34.87 -3.48
C PRO A 123 22.92 36.12 -4.28
N ASP A 124 23.88 37.05 -4.34
CA ASP A 124 24.15 37.97 -5.47
C ASP A 124 23.53 39.38 -5.42
N LYS A 125 24.40 40.38 -5.18
CA LYS A 125 24.74 41.51 -6.09
C LYS A 125 25.18 42.73 -5.28
N ASP A 126 26.37 43.23 -5.58
CA ASP A 126 26.59 44.64 -5.93
C ASP A 126 28.03 44.80 -6.41
N ALA A 127 28.16 44.90 -7.73
CA ALA A 127 29.38 45.33 -8.40
C ALA A 127 29.25 46.83 -8.70
N ASP A 128 30.26 47.56 -8.23
CA ASP A 128 30.89 48.73 -8.87
C ASP A 128 30.09 50.04 -8.95
N GLU A 129 30.46 51.02 -8.10
CA GLU A 129 30.62 52.42 -8.53
C GLU A 129 31.84 53.05 -7.80
N ASN A 130 32.89 53.32 -8.59
CA ASN A 130 33.96 54.27 -8.30
C ASN A 130 33.57 55.68 -8.82
N GLU A 131 34.27 56.72 -8.31
CA GLU A 131 34.23 58.16 -8.68
C GLU A 131 33.22 59.02 -7.88
N THR A 132 33.49 60.21 -7.31
CA THR A 132 34.45 61.32 -7.54
C THR A 132 34.47 62.23 -6.26
N GLU A 133 35.64 62.57 -5.68
CA GLU A 133 36.38 63.85 -5.83
C GLU A 133 35.97 65.02 -4.90
N SER A 134 36.75 65.26 -3.83
CA SER A 134 37.38 66.54 -3.42
C SER A 134 38.06 66.42 -2.05
#